data_AF-A0A931EHK6-F1
#
_entry.id   AF-A0A931EHK6-F1
#
_cell.length_a   1.000
_cell.length_b   1.000
_cell.length_c   1.000
_cell.angle_alpha   90.00
_cell.angle_beta   90.00
_cell.angle_gamma   90.00
#
_symmetry.space_group_name_H-M   'P 1'
#
loop_
_entity.id
_entity.type
_entity.pdbx_description
1 polymer ?
#
loop_
_entity_poly.entity_id
_entity_poly.type
_entity_poly.pdbx_seq_one_letter_code
_entity_poly.pdbx_strand_id
1 'polypeptide(L)'
;MIYDLSAAVEASARHRGVDPDSDEWPLVQQVKEKYGGLRSYLWNANEEIGKLVEEAERQSLRTCEQCGQAGRVRDGSWVHTLCDQCERERAKPDQVRS
;
A
#
# COMPACT_ATOMS: atom_id res chain seq x y z
N MET A 1 4.41 -5.12 2.78
CA MET A 1 3.51 -4.69 1.68
C MET A 1 4.21 -3.73 0.73
N ILE A 2 4.56 -2.49 1.14
CA ILE A 2 5.25 -1.54 0.23
C ILE A 2 6.61 -2.08 -0.24
N TYR A 3 7.39 -2.66 0.68
CA TYR A 3 8.67 -3.29 0.34
C TYR A 3 8.52 -4.46 -0.63
N ASP A 4 7.47 -5.28 -0.45
CA ASP A 4 7.20 -6.43 -1.33
C ASP A 4 6.82 -5.97 -2.74
N LEU A 5 5.99 -4.91 -2.85
CA LEU A 5 5.66 -4.29 -4.12
C LEU A 5 6.91 -3.72 -4.80
N SER A 6 7.75 -2.96 -4.07
CA SER A 6 9.00 -2.40 -4.61
C SER A 6 9.90 -3.51 -5.16
N ALA A 7 10.12 -4.56 -4.37
CA ALA A 7 10.94 -5.69 -4.79
C ALA A 7 10.38 -6.41 -6.02
N ALA A 8 9.06 -6.59 -6.10
CA ALA A 8 8.41 -7.23 -7.24
C ALA A 8 8.51 -6.36 -8.52
N VAL A 9 8.36 -5.04 -8.40
CA VAL A 9 8.51 -4.10 -9.52
C VAL A 9 9.95 -4.12 -10.06
N GLU A 10 10.94 -4.03 -9.17
CA GLU A 10 12.35 -4.10 -9.55
C GLU A 10 12.70 -5.46 -10.19
N ALA A 11 12.15 -6.56 -9.67
CA ALA A 11 12.34 -7.89 -10.23
C ALA A 11 11.77 -8.02 -11.65
N SER A 12 10.57 -7.49 -11.93
CA SER A 12 9.99 -7.45 -13.29
C SER A 12 10.89 -6.67 -14.26
N ALA A 13 11.42 -5.51 -13.83
CA ALA A 13 12.31 -4.70 -14.66
C ALA A 13 13.61 -5.44 -15.00
N ARG A 14 14.23 -6.09 -14.00
CA ARG A 14 15.42 -6.93 -14.18
C ARG A 14 15.17 -8.11 -15.10
N HIS A 15 14.02 -8.79 -14.98
CA HIS A 15 13.68 -9.94 -15.83
C HIS A 15 13.60 -9.54 -17.31
N ARG A 16 13.18 -8.31 -17.59
CA ARG A 16 13.16 -7.72 -18.93
C ARG A 16 14.50 -7.18 -19.41
N GLY A 17 15.55 -7.23 -18.57
CA GLY A 17 16.87 -6.70 -18.89
C GLY A 17 16.96 -5.17 -18.92
N VAL A 18 16.04 -4.47 -18.22
CA VAL A 18 16.12 -3.01 -18.09
C VAL A 18 17.28 -2.67 -17.14
N ASP A 19 18.17 -1.78 -17.60
CA ASP A 19 19.29 -1.29 -16.80
C ASP A 19 18.76 -0.41 -15.64
N PRO A 20 19.11 -0.70 -14.37
CA PRO A 20 18.73 0.11 -13.22
C PRO A 20 19.10 1.59 -13.30
N ASP A 21 20.15 1.93 -14.05
CA ASP A 21 20.62 3.31 -14.21
C ASP A 21 20.00 4.01 -15.44
N SER A 22 19.10 3.34 -16.18
CA SER A 22 18.42 3.91 -17.34
C SER A 22 17.13 4.64 -17.00
N ASP A 23 16.75 5.59 -17.88
CA ASP A 23 15.48 6.31 -17.79
C ASP A 23 14.24 5.41 -17.99
N GLU A 24 14.43 4.15 -18.41
CA GLU A 24 13.35 3.16 -18.53
C GLU A 24 13.09 2.40 -17.21
N TRP A 25 13.93 2.57 -16.20
CA TRP A 25 13.73 1.92 -14.91
C TRP A 25 12.40 2.38 -14.26
N PRO A 26 11.59 1.46 -13.71
CA PRO A 26 10.35 1.83 -13.03
C PRO A 26 10.63 2.66 -11.78
N LEU A 27 9.94 3.79 -11.65
CA LEU A 27 10.13 4.72 -10.53
C LEU A 27 8.81 4.98 -9.82
N VAL A 28 8.81 4.79 -8.50
CA VAL A 28 7.66 5.14 -7.67
C VAL A 28 7.62 6.65 -7.47
N GLN A 29 6.58 7.31 -7.99
CA GLN A 29 6.39 8.75 -7.85
C GLN A 29 5.67 9.12 -6.56
N GLN A 30 4.65 8.34 -6.21
CA GLN A 30 3.84 8.64 -5.04
C GLN A 30 3.33 7.35 -4.42
N VAL A 31 3.43 7.30 -3.10
CA VAL A 31 2.74 6.31 -2.25
C VAL A 31 1.86 7.09 -1.29
N LYS A 32 0.55 6.86 -1.33
CA LYS A 32 -0.40 7.52 -0.43
C LYS A 32 -1.49 6.56 0.03
N GLU A 33 -2.14 6.90 1.13
CA GLU A 33 -3.41 6.29 1.49
C GLU A 33 -4.56 7.08 0.85
N LYS A 34 -5.59 6.36 0.40
CA LYS A 34 -6.83 6.93 -0.10
C LYS A 34 -7.98 5.95 0.14
N TYR A 35 -9.00 6.40 0.87
CA TYR A 35 -10.21 5.61 1.21
C TYR A 35 -9.88 4.29 1.92
N GLY A 36 -8.91 4.33 2.83
CA GLY A 36 -8.45 3.17 3.61
C GLY A 36 -7.60 2.17 2.82
N GLY A 37 -7.20 2.51 1.58
CA GLY A 37 -6.33 1.67 0.75
C GLY A 37 -5.05 2.38 0.33
N LEU A 38 -4.02 1.59 0.06
CA LEU A 38 -2.79 2.01 -0.60
C LEU A 38 -3.11 2.51 -2.02
N ARG A 39 -2.44 3.58 -2.43
CA ARG A 39 -2.36 4.03 -3.82
C ARG A 39 -0.93 4.29 -4.21
N SER A 40 -0.49 3.66 -5.28
CA SER A 40 0.87 3.80 -5.80
C SER A 40 0.84 4.31 -7.24
N TYR A 41 1.59 5.37 -7.50
CA TYR A 41 1.77 5.93 -8.84
C TYR A 41 3.21 5.71 -9.27
N LEU A 42 3.40 5.11 -10.45
CA LEU A 42 4.72 4.76 -10.98
C LEU A 42 4.93 5.36 -12.37
N TRP A 43 6.16 5.78 -12.65
CA TRP A 43 6.67 5.98 -14.01
C TRP A 43 7.21 4.67 -14.59
N ASN A 44 7.21 4.58 -15.92
CA ASN A 44 7.69 3.41 -16.69
C ASN A 44 7.04 2.08 -16.28
N ALA A 45 5.81 2.14 -15.77
CA ALA A 45 5.02 0.97 -15.45
C ALA A 45 4.47 0.32 -16.72
N ASN A 46 4.72 -0.98 -16.86
CA ASN A 46 4.11 -1.83 -17.89
C ASN A 46 2.87 -2.54 -17.32
N GLU A 47 2.21 -3.39 -18.12
CA GLU A 47 1.02 -4.14 -17.70
C GLU A 47 1.29 -5.08 -16.50
N GLU A 48 2.46 -5.73 -16.45
CA GLU A 48 2.83 -6.62 -15.34
C GLU A 48 2.99 -5.84 -14.03
N ILE A 49 3.71 -4.72 -14.07
CA ILE A 49 3.86 -3.79 -12.95
C ILE A 49 2.49 -3.26 -12.52
N GLY A 50 1.62 -2.94 -13.48
CA GLY A 50 0.24 -2.52 -13.22
C GLY A 50 -0.54 -3.56 -12.41
N LYS A 51 -0.41 -4.85 -12.76
CA LYS A 51 -1.05 -5.96 -12.01
C LYS A 51 -0.47 -6.13 -10.61
N LEU A 52 0.85 -5.96 -10.43
CA LEU A 52 1.49 -5.99 -9.11
C LEU A 52 0.97 -4.87 -8.21
N VAL A 53 0.83 -3.66 -8.77
CA VAL A 53 0.26 -2.50 -8.06
C VAL A 53 -1.19 -2.79 -7.69
N GLU A 54 -2.02 -3.24 -8.64
CA GLU A 54 -3.43 -3.58 -8.38
C GLU A 54 -3.57 -4.61 -7.25
N GLU A 55 -2.74 -5.66 -7.25
CA GLU A 55 -2.77 -6.65 -6.17
C GLU A 55 -2.38 -6.06 -4.83
N ALA A 56 -1.34 -5.21 -4.78
CA ALA A 56 -0.93 -4.54 -3.55
C ALA A 56 -2.01 -3.59 -3.03
N GLU A 57 -2.66 -2.82 -3.92
CA GLU A 57 -3.79 -1.95 -3.57
C GLU A 57 -4.96 -2.79 -3.03
N ARG A 58 -5.32 -3.89 -3.69
CA ARG A 58 -6.37 -4.80 -3.23
C ARG A 58 -6.03 -5.46 -1.90
N GLN A 59 -4.77 -5.86 -1.70
CA GLN A 59 -4.28 -6.43 -0.45
C GLN A 59 -4.34 -5.43 0.70
N SER A 60 -4.08 -4.16 0.43
CA SER A 60 -4.12 -3.12 1.46
C SER A 60 -5.50 -2.99 2.10
N LEU A 61 -6.59 -3.13 1.33
CA LEU A 61 -7.98 -3.05 1.82
C LEU A 61 -8.38 -4.21 2.74
N ARG A 62 -7.56 -5.26 2.82
CA ARG A 62 -7.77 -6.43 3.68
C ARG A 62 -6.68 -6.59 4.75
N THR A 63 -5.77 -5.61 4.87
CA THR A 63 -4.65 -5.65 5.80
C THR A 63 -4.74 -4.49 6.77
N CYS A 64 -4.68 -4.76 8.07
CA CYS A 64 -4.66 -3.74 9.10
C CYS A 64 -3.43 -2.83 8.92
N GLU A 65 -3.66 -1.54 8.70
CA GLU A 65 -2.59 -0.56 8.48
C GLU A 65 -1.71 -0.33 9.72
N GLN A 66 -2.20 -0.69 10.92
CA GLN A 66 -1.50 -0.47 12.18
C GLN A 66 -0.62 -1.67 12.60
N CYS A 67 -1.06 -2.91 12.34
CA CYS A 67 -0.38 -4.12 12.81
C CYS A 67 -0.09 -5.18 11.74
N GLY A 68 -0.54 -4.98 10.49
CA GLY A 68 -0.28 -5.89 9.37
C GLY A 68 -1.10 -7.19 9.36
N GLN A 69 -1.92 -7.44 10.38
CA GLN A 69 -2.83 -8.60 10.42
C GLN A 69 -4.04 -8.42 9.48
N ALA A 70 -4.86 -9.45 9.32
CA ALA A 70 -6.11 -9.34 8.56
C ALA A 70 -6.99 -8.19 9.10
N GLY A 71 -7.37 -7.28 8.22
CA GLY A 71 -8.18 -6.11 8.50
C GLY A 71 -9.38 -6.01 7.58
N ARG A 72 -10.22 -5.01 7.82
CA ARG A 72 -11.31 -4.64 6.90
C ARG A 72 -11.47 -3.13 6.88
N VAL A 73 -11.97 -2.62 5.76
CA VAL A 73 -12.32 -1.20 5.61
C VAL A 73 -13.35 -0.82 6.67
N ARG A 74 -13.11 0.32 7.30
CA ARG A 74 -13.95 0.94 8.33
C ARG A 74 -14.46 2.26 7.79
N ASP A 75 -15.77 2.38 7.71
CA ASP A 75 -16.45 3.59 7.31
C ASP A 75 -16.78 4.46 8.54
N GLY A 76 -16.64 5.77 8.40
CA GLY A 76 -16.84 6.74 9.47
C GLY A 76 -16.40 8.14 9.03
N SER A 77 -16.07 9.03 9.98
CA SER A 77 -15.53 10.37 9.65
C SER A 77 -14.20 10.32 8.90
N TRP A 78 -13.46 9.22 9.03
CA TRP A 78 -12.23 8.92 8.30
C TRP A 78 -12.26 7.45 7.86
N VAL A 79 -12.04 7.18 6.58
CA VAL A 79 -12.01 5.80 6.05
C VAL A 79 -10.61 5.23 6.24
N HIS A 80 -10.51 4.03 6.80
CA HIS A 80 -9.24 3.37 7.13
C HIS A 80 -9.41 1.84 7.13
N THR A 81 -8.32 1.08 7.10
CA THR A 81 -8.39 -0.40 7.16
C THR A 81 -7.74 -0.92 8.43
N LEU A 82 -8.55 -1.43 9.37
CA LEU A 82 -8.08 -1.94 10.66
C LEU A 82 -8.70 -3.29 11.03
N CYS A 83 -7.94 -4.09 11.78
CA CYS A 83 -8.47 -5.24 12.49
C CYS A 83 -9.34 -4.79 13.67
N ASP A 84 -10.16 -5.70 14.21
CA ASP A 84 -11.09 -5.36 15.31
C ASP A 84 -10.40 -4.88 16.59
N GLN A 85 -9.19 -5.35 16.85
CA GLN A 85 -8.44 -4.92 18.03
C GLN A 85 -7.97 -3.47 17.88
N CYS A 86 -7.28 -3.16 16.79
CA CYS A 86 -6.77 -1.83 16.49
C CYS A 86 -7.91 -0.81 16.38
N GLU A 87 -9.05 -1.20 15.80
CA GLU A 87 -10.24 -0.34 15.74
C GLU A 87 -10.76 0.03 17.14
N ARG A 88 -10.85 -0.95 18.04
CA ARG A 88 -11.26 -0.68 19.43
C ARG A 88 -10.28 0.21 20.16
N GLU A 89 -8.99 0.09 19.90
CA GLU A 89 -7.97 0.93 20.51
C GLU A 89 -8.05 2.38 20.00
N ARG A 90 -8.26 2.56 18.69
CA ARG A 90 -8.46 3.86 18.05
C ARG A 90 -9.74 4.56 18.52
N ALA A 91 -10.82 3.80 18.74
CA ALA A 91 -12.12 4.33 19.15
C ALA A 91 -12.19 4.74 20.63
N LYS A 92 -11.17 4.48 21.45
CA LYS A 92 -11.16 4.93 22.84
C LYS A 92 -11.12 6.46 22.85
N PRO A 93 -12.04 7.13 23.56
CA PRO A 93 -11.95 8.57 23.76
C PRO A 93 -10.64 8.88 24.48
N ASP A 94 -9.95 9.92 24.00
CA ASP A 94 -8.69 10.43 24.55
C ASP A 94 -8.84 10.61 26.08
N GLN A 95 -8.34 9.65 26.85
CA GLN A 95 -8.16 9.84 28.28
C GLN A 95 -6.79 10.51 28.45
N VAL A 96 -6.84 11.76 28.89
CA VAL A 96 -5.73 12.60 29.37
C VAL A 96 -5.04 13.49 28.32
N ARG A 97 -5.48 14.76 28.31
CA ARG A 97 -4.56 15.89 28.54
C ARG A 97 -5.10 16.69 29.72
N SER A 98 -4.75 16.22 30.94
CA SER A 98 -4.83 17.01 32.18
C SER A 98 -3.79 18.11 32.19
#